data_AF-A0A970E9X2-F1
#
_entry.id   AF-A0A970E9X2-F1
#
_cell.length_a   1.000
_cell.length_b   1.000
_cell.length_c   1.000
_cell.angle_alpha   90.00
_cell.angle_beta   90.00
_cell.angle_gamma   90.00
#
_symmetry.space_group_name_H-M   'P 1'
#
loop_
_entity.id
_entity.type
_entity.pdbx_description
1 polymer ?
#
loop_
_entity_poly.entity_id
_entity_poly.type
_entity_poly.pdbx_seq_one_letter_code
_entity_poly.pdbx_strand_id
1 'polypeptide(L)'
;DSLTSLYKTGEDIYSPEVVNINIANNAVLTEQPKEIAIKVRDKGEGIDPESIVLLLNNIQVKAVYDPETGIIRHEIGYKLLKGEHNIRLRLKDKAGNKLNPEFRSTFIYNN
;
A
#
# COMPACT_ATOMS: atom_id res chain seq x y z
N ASP A 1 -34.12 1.80 28.06
CA ASP A 1 -34.00 0.51 27.38
C ASP A 1 -33.41 0.66 26.00
N SER A 2 -32.45 -0.22 25.74
CA SER A 2 -31.37 -0.11 24.78
C SER A 2 -31.76 -0.69 23.41
N LEU A 3 -31.76 0.14 22.37
CA LEU A 3 -31.94 -0.31 20.98
C LEU A 3 -30.84 0.20 20.03
N THR A 4 -29.66 0.57 20.56
CA THR A 4 -28.54 1.08 19.73
C THR A 4 -27.29 0.20 19.78
N SER A 5 -27.38 -1.03 20.29
CA SER A 5 -26.22 -1.94 20.47
C SER A 5 -26.28 -3.23 19.65
N LEU A 6 -26.86 -3.23 18.44
CA LEU A 6 -27.03 -4.46 17.65
C LEU A 6 -26.33 -4.50 16.29
N TYR A 7 -25.12 -3.94 16.13
CA TYR A 7 -24.26 -4.24 14.96
C TYR A 7 -22.75 -4.14 15.25
N LYS A 8 -22.25 -4.75 16.33
CA LYS A 8 -20.79 -4.93 16.44
C LYS A 8 -20.41 -6.22 17.17
N THR A 9 -20.56 -7.36 16.50
CA THR A 9 -19.94 -8.64 16.92
C THR A 9 -19.91 -9.61 15.75
N GLY A 10 -19.01 -9.37 14.81
CA GLY A 10 -18.46 -10.39 13.92
C GLY A 10 -16.96 -10.16 13.87
N GLU A 11 -16.16 -11.22 13.83
CA GLU A 11 -14.72 -11.11 13.56
C GLU A 11 -14.56 -10.44 12.19
N ASP A 12 -13.65 -9.47 12.09
CA ASP A 12 -13.33 -8.86 10.81
C ASP A 12 -12.57 -9.87 9.95
N ILE A 13 -13.18 -10.23 8.82
CA ILE A 13 -12.67 -11.22 7.86
C ILE A 13 -12.31 -10.57 6.52
N TYR A 14 -12.43 -9.25 6.39
CA TYR A 14 -12.22 -8.56 5.13
C TYR A 14 -10.74 -8.28 4.94
N SER A 15 -10.15 -8.80 3.86
CA SER A 15 -8.79 -8.42 3.52
C SER A 15 -8.72 -6.96 3.07
N PRO A 16 -7.66 -6.22 3.45
CA PRO A 16 -7.35 -4.94 2.86
C PRO A 16 -7.20 -5.01 1.34
N GLU A 17 -7.40 -3.89 0.66
CA GLU A 17 -7.23 -3.77 -0.79
C GLU A 17 -6.43 -2.53 -1.19
N VAL A 18 -5.71 -2.62 -2.31
CA VAL A 18 -5.11 -1.46 -2.96
C VAL A 18 -6.14 -0.81 -3.88
N VAL A 19 -6.39 0.47 -3.65
CA VAL A 19 -7.36 1.27 -4.42
C VAL A 19 -6.68 1.98 -5.59
N ASN A 20 -5.49 2.53 -5.37
CA ASN A 20 -4.76 3.28 -6.39
C ASN A 20 -3.25 3.33 -6.07
N ILE A 21 -2.43 3.56 -7.08
CA ILE A 21 -1.01 3.88 -6.99
C ILE A 21 -0.68 5.02 -7.96
N ASN A 22 0.15 5.98 -7.54
CA ASN A 22 0.54 7.12 -8.38
C ASN A 22 1.37 6.73 -9.62
N ILE A 23 2.14 5.63 -9.55
CA ILE A 23 2.87 5.04 -10.67
C ILE A 23 2.04 3.87 -11.19
N ALA A 24 1.41 4.06 -12.35
CA ALA A 24 0.60 3.02 -12.98
C ALA A 24 1.43 1.76 -13.29
N ASN A 25 0.79 0.59 -13.20
CA ASN A 25 1.44 -0.67 -13.54
C ASN A 25 1.89 -0.69 -15.01
N ASN A 26 3.10 -1.15 -15.26
CA ASN A 26 3.80 -1.13 -16.55
C ASN A 26 4.05 0.29 -17.12
N ALA A 27 4.00 1.35 -16.30
CA ALA A 27 4.32 2.69 -16.78
C ALA A 27 5.77 2.80 -17.27
N VAL A 28 5.99 3.63 -18.29
CA VAL A 28 7.33 4.02 -18.76
C VAL A 28 7.54 5.49 -18.41
N LEU A 29 8.48 5.75 -17.51
CA LEU A 29 8.80 7.07 -17.01
C LEU A 29 10.06 7.61 -17.69
N THR A 30 9.97 8.80 -18.26
CA THR A 30 11.11 9.56 -18.80
C THR A 30 11.73 10.49 -17.76
N GLU A 31 11.03 10.71 -16.65
CA GLU A 31 11.49 11.50 -15.52
C GLU A 31 11.54 10.64 -14.26
N GLN A 32 12.42 10.98 -13.32
CA GLN A 32 12.51 10.24 -12.07
C GLN A 32 11.26 10.50 -11.22
N PRO A 33 10.53 9.46 -10.77
CA PRO A 33 9.43 9.65 -9.83
C PRO A 33 9.97 10.22 -8.51
N LYS A 34 9.26 11.20 -7.95
CA LYS A 34 9.62 11.82 -6.65
C LYS A 34 9.15 10.98 -5.46
N GLU A 35 8.12 10.16 -5.66
CA GLU A 35 7.54 9.34 -4.62
C GLU A 35 6.81 8.11 -5.19
N ILE A 36 6.62 7.12 -4.32
CA ILE A 36 5.61 6.05 -4.48
C ILE A 36 4.50 6.37 -3.48
N ALA A 37 3.28 6.54 -3.97
CA ALA A 37 2.09 6.77 -3.16
C ALA A 37 1.03 5.71 -3.51
N ILE A 38 0.65 4.89 -2.52
CA ILE A 38 -0.32 3.80 -2.67
C ILE A 38 -1.49 4.08 -1.74
N LYS A 39 -2.70 4.18 -2.30
CA LYS A 39 -3.93 4.28 -1.53
C LYS A 39 -4.44 2.88 -1.23
N VAL A 40 -4.64 2.58 0.05
CA VAL A 40 -5.20 1.34 0.55
C VAL A 40 -6.52 1.60 1.26
N ARG A 41 -7.38 0.59 1.31
CA ARG A 41 -8.63 0.62 2.05
C ARG A 41 -8.80 -0.70 2.78
N ASP A 42 -9.39 -0.59 3.95
CA ASP A 42 -9.99 -1.72 4.65
C ASP A 42 -11.46 -1.41 4.95
N LYS A 43 -12.31 -2.44 4.97
CA LYS A 43 -13.74 -2.31 5.26
C LYS A 43 -14.10 -2.68 6.71
N GLY A 44 -13.16 -3.27 7.45
CA GLY A 44 -13.34 -3.69 8.82
C GLY A 44 -12.65 -2.76 9.82
N GLU A 45 -11.71 -3.28 10.60
CA GLU A 45 -11.11 -2.57 11.75
C GLU A 45 -10.00 -1.56 11.38
N GLY A 46 -9.66 -1.50 10.10
CA GLY A 46 -8.65 -0.61 9.53
C GLY A 46 -7.27 -1.27 9.42
N ILE A 47 -6.38 -0.59 8.68
CA ILE A 47 -5.01 -1.07 8.44
C ILE A 47 -4.20 -1.07 9.74
N ASP A 48 -3.39 -2.12 9.94
CA ASP A 48 -2.33 -2.14 10.94
C ASP A 48 -1.07 -1.45 10.36
N PRO A 49 -0.70 -0.25 10.85
CA PRO A 49 0.44 0.49 10.31
C PRO A 49 1.78 -0.23 10.49
N GLU A 50 1.93 -1.05 11.54
CA GLU A 50 3.18 -1.75 11.86
C GLU A 50 3.42 -2.93 10.91
N SER A 51 2.37 -3.45 10.28
CA SER A 51 2.44 -4.53 9.31
C SER A 51 2.93 -4.12 7.92
N ILE A 52 3.02 -2.81 7.64
CA ILE A 52 3.27 -2.28 6.31
C ILE A 52 4.72 -2.53 5.88
N VAL A 53 4.88 -3.33 4.83
CA VAL A 53 6.16 -3.59 4.18
C VAL A 53 6.04 -3.23 2.71
N LEU A 54 6.62 -2.09 2.35
CA LEU A 54 6.78 -1.64 0.98
C LEU A 54 8.18 -2.01 0.48
N LEU A 55 8.26 -2.68 -0.66
CA LEU A 55 9.53 -3.03 -1.31
C LEU A 55 9.63 -2.35 -2.67
N LEU A 56 10.80 -1.77 -2.94
CA LEU A 56 11.25 -1.36 -4.27
C LEU A 56 12.43 -2.24 -4.66
N ASN A 57 12.34 -2.96 -5.77
CA ASN A 57 13.41 -3.87 -6.23
C ASN A 57 13.84 -4.90 -5.18
N ASN A 58 12.86 -5.45 -4.46
CA ASN A 58 13.03 -6.41 -3.35
C ASN A 58 13.76 -5.86 -2.11
N ILE A 59 14.05 -4.55 -2.08
CA ILE A 59 14.60 -3.86 -0.92
C ILE A 59 13.44 -3.20 -0.19
N GLN A 60 13.31 -3.46 1.11
CA GLN A 60 12.35 -2.76 1.94
C GLN A 60 12.72 -1.28 2.05
N VAL A 61 11.78 -0.41 1.73
CA VAL A 61 11.95 1.04 1.80
C VAL A 61 11.13 1.62 2.95
N LYS A 62 11.58 2.75 3.48
CA LYS A 62 10.83 3.48 4.51
C LYS A 62 9.50 3.96 3.92
N ALA A 63 8.40 3.60 4.56
CA ALA A 63 7.06 4.04 4.21
C ALA A 63 6.41 4.78 5.38
N VAL A 64 5.59 5.79 5.07
CA VAL A 64 4.78 6.53 6.04
C VAL A 64 3.32 6.32 5.67
N TYR A 65 2.52 5.82 6.62
CA TYR A 65 1.09 5.62 6.45
C TYR A 65 0.30 6.75 7.11
N ASP A 66 -0.64 7.29 6.36
CA ASP A 66 -1.60 8.29 6.80
C ASP A 66 -2.97 7.62 6.95
N PRO A 67 -3.45 7.39 8.19
CA PRO A 67 -4.69 6.68 8.45
C PRO A 67 -5.94 7.48 8.05
N GLU A 68 -5.85 8.81 7.95
CA GLU A 68 -6.98 9.65 7.55
C GLU A 68 -7.24 9.53 6.04
N THR A 69 -6.16 9.49 5.24
CA THR A 69 -6.27 9.43 3.77
C THR A 69 -6.17 8.01 3.21
N GLY A 70 -5.66 7.07 4.00
CA GLY A 70 -5.36 5.71 3.59
C GLY A 70 -4.14 5.61 2.67
N ILE A 71 -3.26 6.62 2.67
CA ILE A 71 -2.13 6.68 1.74
C ILE A 71 -0.84 6.23 2.44
N ILE A 72 -0.14 5.30 1.80
CA ILE A 72 1.23 4.89 2.11
C ILE A 72 2.18 5.62 1.17
N ARG A 73 3.12 6.40 1.71
CA ARG A 73 4.08 7.21 0.94
C ARG A 73 5.53 6.77 1.18
N HIS A 74 6.31 6.71 0.10
CA HIS A 74 7.77 6.61 0.13
C HIS A 74 8.37 7.69 -0.77
N GLU A 75 9.21 8.56 -0.21
CA GLU A 75 9.95 9.58 -0.98
C GLU A 75 11.19 8.97 -1.65
N ILE A 76 11.36 9.26 -2.94
CA ILE A 76 12.51 8.84 -3.74
C ILE A 76 13.49 10.02 -3.84
N GLY A 77 14.28 10.20 -2.80
CA GLY A 77 15.36 11.20 -2.76
C GLY A 77 16.69 10.72 -3.37
N TYR A 78 16.75 9.48 -3.83
CA TYR A 78 17.95 8.84 -4.40
C TYR A 78 17.78 8.59 -5.90
N LYS A 79 18.90 8.48 -6.62
CA LYS A 79 18.88 8.21 -8.06
C LYS A 79 18.42 6.78 -8.33
N LEU A 80 17.43 6.61 -9.21
CA LEU A 80 17.07 5.29 -9.74
C LEU A 80 17.98 4.89 -10.89
N LEU A 81 18.29 3.60 -10.98
CA LEU A 81 18.96 3.04 -12.15
C LEU A 81 17.99 3.02 -13.33
N LYS A 82 18.49 3.21 -14.55
CA LYS A 82 17.69 3.00 -15.75
C LYS A 82 17.29 1.52 -15.85
N GLY A 83 16.03 1.26 -16.18
CA GLY A 83 15.52 -0.10 -16.39
C GLY A 83 14.19 -0.35 -15.66
N GLU A 84 13.85 -1.63 -15.55
CA GLU A 84 12.64 -2.08 -14.87
C GLU A 84 12.80 -2.03 -13.35
N HIS A 85 11.74 -1.59 -12.68
CA HIS A 85 11.59 -1.55 -11.25
C HIS A 85 10.32 -2.27 -10.81
N ASN A 86 10.39 -2.97 -9.68
CA ASN A 86 9.26 -3.65 -9.09
C ASN A 86 8.85 -3.03 -7.75
N ILE A 87 7.57 -2.75 -7.61
CA ILE A 87 6.92 -2.30 -6.38
C ILE A 87 6.14 -3.49 -5.81
N ARG A 88 6.35 -3.79 -4.53
CA ARG A 88 5.59 -4.82 -3.81
C ARG A 88 5.09 -4.26 -2.51
N LEU A 89 3.83 -4.52 -2.16
CA LEU A 89 3.26 -4.11 -0.89
C LEU A 89 2.68 -5.34 -0.18
N ARG A 90 3.05 -5.48 1.09
CA ARG A 90 2.47 -6.41 2.06
C ARG A 90 1.98 -5.60 3.24
N LEU A 91 0.81 -5.94 3.74
CA LEU A 91 0.26 -5.39 4.97
C LEU A 91 -0.84 -6.32 5.50
N LYS A 92 -1.31 -6.01 6.70
CA LYS A 92 -2.47 -6.57 7.35
C LYS A 92 -3.39 -5.46 7.84
N ASP A 93 -4.65 -5.80 8.09
CA ASP A 93 -5.49 -5.01 9.00
C ASP A 93 -5.19 -5.34 10.47
N LYS A 94 -5.88 -4.65 11.38
CA LYS A 94 -5.79 -4.86 12.83
C LYS A 94 -6.35 -6.19 13.30
N ALA A 95 -7.23 -6.82 12.52
CA ALA A 95 -7.75 -8.16 12.79
C ALA A 95 -6.78 -9.28 12.33
N GLY A 96 -5.76 -8.93 11.56
CA GLY A 96 -4.73 -9.82 11.06
C GLY A 96 -4.98 -10.36 9.65
N ASN A 97 -6.05 -9.94 8.95
CA ASN A 97 -6.26 -10.32 7.55
C ASN A 97 -5.19 -9.66 6.68
N LYS A 98 -4.57 -10.46 5.81
CA LYS A 98 -3.49 -10.01 4.94
C LYS A 98 -4.05 -9.40 3.67
N LEU A 99 -3.36 -8.40 3.13
CA LEU A 99 -3.52 -8.00 1.72
C LEU A 99 -3.27 -9.24 0.83
N ASN A 100 -4.34 -9.74 0.21
CA ASN A 100 -4.33 -10.97 -0.58
C ASN A 100 -5.16 -10.81 -1.87
N PRO A 101 -4.55 -10.94 -3.06
CA PRO A 101 -3.14 -11.25 -3.29
C PRO A 101 -2.20 -10.14 -2.80
N GLU A 102 -0.94 -10.51 -2.55
CA GLU A 102 0.12 -9.52 -2.35
C GLU A 102 0.15 -8.55 -3.54
N PHE A 103 0.17 -7.25 -3.28
CA PHE A 103 0.20 -6.26 -4.34
C PHE A 103 1.57 -6.22 -5.02
N ARG A 104 1.55 -6.23 -6.36
CA ARG A 104 2.73 -6.18 -7.23
C ARG A 104 2.45 -5.23 -8.38
N SER A 105 3.41 -4.37 -8.67
CA SER A 105 3.38 -3.45 -9.81
C SER A 105 4.79 -3.29 -10.37
N THR A 106 4.92 -3.04 -11.66
CA THR A 106 6.20 -2.74 -12.31
C THR A 106 6.14 -1.38 -13.00
N PHE A 107 7.30 -0.77 -13.18
CA PHE A 107 7.47 0.38 -14.07
C PHE A 107 8.88 0.38 -14.66
N ILE A 108 9.06 1.08 -15.77
CA ILE A 108 10.37 1.27 -16.42
C ILE A 108 10.78 2.72 -16.24
N TYR A 109 12.00 2.97 -15.78
CA TYR A 109 12.63 4.29 -15.82
C TYR A 109 13.64 4.34 -16.96
N ASN A 110 13.41 5.21 -17.95
CA ASN A 110 14.09 5.19 -19.25
C ASN A 110 14.91 6.43 -19.59
N ASN A 111 15.13 7.35 -18.65
CA ASN A 111 16.02 8.49 -18.87
C ASN A 111 17.47 8.03 -19.08
#